data_AF-A0A7C1UP48-F1
#
_entry.id   AF-A0A7C1UP48-F1
#
_cell.length_a   1.000
_cell.length_b   1.000
_cell.length_c   1.000
_cell.angle_alpha   90.00
_cell.angle_beta   90.00
_cell.angle_gamma   90.00
#
_symmetry.space_group_name_H-M   'P 1'
#
loop_
_entity.id
_entity.type
_entity.pdbx_description
1 polymer ?
#
loop_
_entity_poly.entity_id
_entity_poly.type
_entity_poly.pdbx_seq_one_letter_code
_entity_poly.pdbx_strand_id
1 'polypeptide(L)'
;MAEQMETQKRLPSQENLLLDYIHRLEKHKTGRKVVLIHLSKLKPYNRRKQHLRAASYSFEGLIKSLQGQLFQVKNADLFFIYKSEAQAEVETTVRKVRFLFSDDP
;
A
#
# COMPACT_ATOMS: atom_id res chain seq x y z
N MET A 1 -43.33 -13.16 -8.37
CA MET A 1 -42.24 -13.90 -7.71
C MET A 1 -41.05 -12.97 -7.68
N ALA A 2 -40.54 -12.69 -6.48
CA ALA A 2 -39.51 -11.70 -6.23
C ALA A 2 -38.15 -12.22 -6.70
N GLU A 3 -37.54 -11.56 -7.68
CA GLU A 3 -36.10 -11.69 -7.91
C GLU A 3 -35.41 -10.81 -6.87
N GLN A 4 -34.97 -11.47 -5.81
CA GLN A 4 -34.14 -10.87 -4.78
C GLN A 4 -32.83 -10.45 -5.44
N MET A 5 -32.65 -9.15 -5.67
CA MET A 5 -31.36 -8.55 -5.96
C MET A 5 -30.47 -8.80 -4.74
N GLU A 6 -29.68 -9.88 -4.78
CA GLU A 6 -28.56 -10.07 -3.89
C GLU A 6 -27.61 -8.89 -4.10
N THR A 7 -27.76 -7.88 -3.27
CA THR A 7 -26.74 -6.84 -3.08
C THR A 7 -25.60 -7.54 -2.36
N GLN A 8 -24.84 -8.37 -3.08
CA GLN A 8 -23.52 -8.81 -2.65
C GLN A 8 -22.77 -7.52 -2.37
N LYS A 9 -22.60 -7.25 -1.07
CA LYS A 9 -21.86 -6.14 -0.50
C LYS A 9 -20.44 -6.26 -1.05
N ARG A 10 -20.19 -5.76 -2.26
CA ARG A 10 -18.88 -5.79 -2.92
C ARG A 10 -17.96 -5.10 -1.94
N LEU A 11 -17.10 -5.89 -1.30
CA LEU A 11 -16.07 -5.34 -0.42
C LEU A 11 -15.40 -4.20 -1.19
N PRO A 12 -15.31 -2.99 -0.61
CA PRO A 12 -14.76 -1.87 -1.33
C PRO A 12 -13.38 -2.25 -1.84
N SER A 13 -13.13 -1.96 -3.12
CA SER A 13 -11.82 -2.21 -3.71
C SER A 13 -10.74 -1.52 -2.86
N GLN A 14 -9.53 -2.06 -2.83
CA GLN A 14 -8.40 -1.40 -2.16
C GLN A 14 -8.23 0.07 -2.63
N GLU A 15 -8.57 0.35 -3.88
CA GLU A 15 -8.61 1.69 -4.48
C GLU A 15 -9.68 2.57 -3.83
N ASN A 16 -10.88 2.04 -3.58
CA ASN A 16 -11.95 2.77 -2.89
C ASN A 16 -11.57 3.02 -1.43
N LEU A 17 -10.96 2.03 -0.76
CA LEU A 17 -10.47 2.19 0.62
C LEU A 17 -9.37 3.25 0.71
N LEU A 18 -8.47 3.31 -0.27
CA LEU A 18 -7.45 4.36 -0.37
C LEU A 18 -8.10 5.73 -0.57
N LEU A 19 -9.07 5.83 -1.50
CA LEU A 19 -9.80 7.07 -1.76
C LEU A 19 -10.52 7.58 -0.51
N ASP A 20 -11.27 6.71 0.17
CA ASP A 20 -11.96 7.02 1.41
C ASP A 20 -10.99 7.42 2.53
N TYR A 21 -9.81 6.81 2.56
CA TYR A 21 -8.76 7.14 3.52
C TYR A 21 -8.18 8.53 3.23
N ILE A 22 -7.88 8.86 1.98
CA ILE A 22 -7.37 10.17 1.56
C ILE A 22 -8.40 11.27 1.85
N HIS A 23 -9.68 11.06 1.53
CA HIS A 23 -10.75 12.04 1.83
C HIS A 23 -10.87 12.31 3.34
N ARG A 24 -10.71 11.30 4.20
CA ARG A 24 -10.69 11.50 5.66
C ARG A 24 -9.44 12.25 6.13
N LEU A 25 -8.31 11.98 5.49
CA LEU A 25 -7.03 12.65 5.74
C LEU A 25 -7.06 14.13 5.39
N GLU A 26 -7.88 14.56 4.43
CA GLU A 26 -7.98 15.96 4.04
C GLU A 26 -8.30 16.88 5.24
N LYS A 27 -9.11 16.38 6.18
CA LYS A 27 -9.45 17.07 7.44
C LYS A 27 -8.28 17.13 8.44
N HIS A 28 -7.29 16.24 8.33
CA HIS A 28 -6.18 16.07 9.27
C HIS A 28 -4.85 15.75 8.54
N LYS A 29 -4.52 16.54 7.51
CA LYS A 29 -3.35 16.32 6.65
C LYS A 29 -2.02 16.59 7.33
N THR A 30 -2.02 17.37 8.40
CA THR A 30 -0.80 17.79 9.11
C THR A 30 -0.13 16.61 9.77
N GLY A 31 1.19 16.47 9.60
CA GLY A 31 1.98 15.37 10.16
C GLY A 31 1.78 14.02 9.46
N ARG A 32 1.23 14.02 8.24
CA ARG A 32 1.03 12.81 7.44
C ARG A 32 1.85 12.88 6.16
N LYS A 33 2.50 11.78 5.82
CA LYS A 33 3.36 11.64 4.65
C LYS A 33 2.97 10.39 3.88
N VAL A 34 3.34 10.34 2.61
CA VAL A 34 3.08 9.19 1.74
C VAL A 34 4.35 8.79 1.01
N VAL A 35 4.53 7.48 0.85
CA VAL A 35 5.48 6.89 -0.08
C VAL A 35 4.69 6.06 -1.09
N LEU A 36 5.02 6.27 -2.36
CA LEU A 36 4.51 5.49 -3.47
C LEU A 36 5.62 4.61 -4.01
N ILE A 37 5.39 3.29 -4.05
CA ILE A 37 6.32 2.32 -4.62
C ILE A 37 5.71 1.78 -5.91
N HIS A 38 6.37 2.05 -7.02
CA HIS A 38 5.93 1.66 -8.35
C HIS A 38 6.36 0.24 -8.71
N LEU A 39 5.79 -0.78 -8.04
CA LEU A 39 6.05 -2.18 -8.38
C LEU A 39 5.55 -2.53 -9.79
N SER A 40 4.60 -1.77 -10.34
CA SER A 40 4.14 -1.88 -11.73
C SER A 40 5.25 -1.69 -12.76
N LYS A 41 6.32 -0.96 -12.42
CA LYS A 41 7.46 -0.69 -13.31
C LYS A 41 8.52 -1.80 -13.31
N LEU A 42 8.42 -2.77 -12.40
CA LEU A 42 9.33 -3.91 -12.37
C LEU A 42 9.17 -4.78 -13.61
N LYS A 43 10.24 -5.48 -14.00
CA LYS A 43 10.17 -6.51 -15.04
C LYS A 43 9.14 -7.58 -14.69
N PRO A 44 8.46 -8.19 -15.68
CA PRO A 44 7.43 -9.22 -15.43
C PRO A 44 7.87 -10.35 -14.48
N TYR A 45 9.16 -10.72 -14.54
CA TYR A 45 9.76 -11.71 -13.65
C TYR A 45 9.68 -11.31 -12.16
N ASN A 46 9.92 -10.03 -11.85
CA ASN A 46 9.91 -9.48 -10.50
C ASN A 46 8.50 -9.11 -10.01
N ARG A 47 7.49 -9.13 -10.89
CA ARG A 47 6.07 -8.87 -10.55
C ARG A 47 5.29 -10.11 -10.11
N ARG A 48 5.95 -11.25 -9.87
CA ARG A 48 5.27 -12.46 -9.38
C ARG A 48 4.68 -12.22 -7.99
N LYS A 49 3.55 -12.89 -7.69
CA LYS A 49 2.80 -12.74 -6.43
C LYS A 49 3.68 -12.84 -5.18
N GLN A 50 4.68 -13.73 -5.18
CA GLN A 50 5.61 -13.91 -4.06
C GLN A 50 6.47 -12.66 -3.79
N HIS A 51 6.96 -11.98 -4.83
CA HIS A 51 7.78 -10.79 -4.70
C HIS A 51 6.95 -9.58 -4.27
N LEU A 52 5.76 -9.43 -4.84
CA LEU A 52 4.80 -8.41 -4.42
C LEU A 52 4.42 -8.58 -2.94
N ARG A 53 4.21 -9.82 -2.49
CA ARG A 53 3.96 -10.12 -1.07
C ARG A 53 5.17 -9.77 -0.19
N ALA A 54 6.39 -10.07 -0.62
CA ALA A 54 7.60 -9.74 0.12
C ALA A 54 7.78 -8.21 0.29
N ALA A 55 7.48 -7.45 -0.77
CA ALA A 55 7.48 -5.99 -0.73
C ALA A 55 6.46 -5.45 0.29
N SER A 56 5.21 -5.93 0.25
CA SER A 56 4.17 -5.54 1.20
C SER A 56 4.51 -5.97 2.64
N TYR A 57 5.08 -7.16 2.82
CA TYR A 57 5.46 -7.71 4.12
C TYR A 57 6.56 -6.88 4.80
N SER A 58 7.41 -6.20 4.03
CA SER A 58 8.43 -5.30 4.57
C SER A 58 7.85 -4.18 5.43
N PHE A 59 6.59 -3.79 5.20
CA PHE A 59 5.88 -2.77 5.97
C PHE A 59 5.11 -3.30 7.18
N GLU A 60 5.05 -4.63 7.39
CA GLU A 60 4.20 -5.23 8.43
C GLU A 60 4.51 -4.68 9.83
N GLY A 61 5.78 -4.47 10.15
CA GLY A 61 6.20 -3.89 11.43
C GLY A 61 5.66 -2.48 11.66
N LEU A 62 5.70 -1.62 10.64
CA LEU A 62 5.19 -0.25 10.71
C LEU A 62 3.65 -0.21 10.84
N ILE A 63 2.97 -1.16 10.19
CA ILE A 63 1.51 -1.31 10.30
C ILE A 63 1.13 -1.76 11.72
N LYS A 64 1.83 -2.78 12.25
CA LYS A 64 1.60 -3.29 13.62
C LYS A 64 1.86 -2.25 14.70
N SER A 65 2.85 -1.37 14.49
CA SER A 65 3.16 -0.25 15.38
C SER A 65 2.24 0.97 15.19
N LEU A 66 1.18 0.86 14.38
CA LEU A 66 0.22 1.95 14.09
C LEU A 66 0.91 3.23 13.57
N GLN A 67 2.03 3.06 12.85
CA GLN A 67 2.80 4.16 12.26
C GLN A 67 2.29 4.54 10.87
N GLY A 68 1.50 3.69 10.23
CA GLY A 68 0.91 3.98 8.94
C GLY A 68 -0.02 2.88 8.44
N GLN A 69 -0.52 3.08 7.23
CA GLN A 69 -1.40 2.16 6.53
C GLN A 69 -0.89 1.91 5.11
N LEU A 70 -0.89 0.64 4.71
CA LEU A 70 -0.49 0.19 3.39
C LEU A 70 -1.72 -0.12 2.55
N PHE A 71 -1.73 0.37 1.31
CA PHE A 71 -2.73 0.05 0.31
C PHE A 71 -2.04 -0.48 -0.93
N GLN A 72 -2.51 -1.61 -1.44
CA GLN A 72 -2.05 -2.17 -2.71
C GLN A 72 -3.14 -1.96 -3.76
N VAL A 73 -2.82 -1.19 -4.79
CA VAL A 73 -3.73 -0.92 -5.92
C VAL A 73 -3.63 -2.02 -6.99
N LYS A 74 -4.55 -2.05 -7.96
CA LYS A 74 -4.66 -3.17 -8.92
C LYS A 74 -3.43 -3.36 -9.80
N ASN A 75 -2.69 -2.28 -10.09
CA ASN A 75 -1.45 -2.35 -10.86
C ASN A 75 -0.25 -2.86 -10.03
N ALA A 76 -0.49 -3.30 -8.79
CA ALA A 76 0.48 -3.76 -7.80
C ALA A 76 1.32 -2.67 -7.12
N ASP A 77 1.11 -1.39 -7.45
CA ASP A 77 1.78 -0.31 -6.72
C ASP A 77 1.33 -0.28 -5.26
N LEU A 78 2.24 0.16 -4.40
CA LEU A 78 2.01 0.28 -2.98
C LEU A 78 1.97 1.75 -2.56
N PHE A 79 0.90 2.12 -1.88
CA PHE A 79 0.78 3.40 -1.19
C PHE A 79 0.94 3.14 0.30
N PHE A 80 1.99 3.71 0.89
CA PHE A 80 2.16 3.69 2.34
C PHE A 80 1.99 5.10 2.88
N ILE A 81 0.92 5.32 3.64
CA ILE A 81 0.62 6.61 4.27
C ILE A 81 0.94 6.49 5.75
N TYR A 82 1.78 7.38 6.27
CA TYR A 82 2.38 7.26 7.59
C TYR A 82 2.48 8.59 8.32
N LYS A 83 2.74 8.53 9.62
CA LYS A 83 2.97 9.71 10.45
C LYS A 83 4.38 10.25 10.25
N SER A 84 4.58 11.57 10.34
CA SER A 84 5.87 12.23 10.11
C SER A 84 7.01 11.66 10.93
N GLU A 85 6.73 11.19 12.14
CA GLU A 85 7.71 10.67 13.10
C GLU A 85 8.32 9.35 12.64
N ALA A 86 7.59 8.57 11.84
CA ALA A 86 8.05 7.29 11.31
C ALA A 86 8.94 7.42 10.05
N GLN A 87 9.31 8.64 9.64
CA GLN A 87 10.07 8.90 8.41
C GLN A 87 11.32 8.00 8.27
N ALA A 88 12.17 7.94 9.30
CA ALA A 88 13.42 7.20 9.24
C ALA A 88 13.21 5.69 9.08
N GLU A 89 12.21 5.14 9.77
CA GLU A 89 11.86 3.71 9.68
C GLU A 89 11.26 3.38 8.31
N VAL A 90 10.44 4.28 7.77
CA VAL A 90 9.88 4.15 6.42
C VAL A 90 10.97 4.19 5.37
N GLU A 91 11.89 5.15 5.42
CA GLU A 91 13.03 5.22 4.49
C GLU A 91 13.89 3.94 4.55
N THR A 92 14.13 3.42 5.75
CA THR A 92 14.84 2.15 5.93
C THR A 92 14.09 0.99 5.28
N THR A 93 12.76 0.95 5.45
CA THR A 93 11.90 -0.07 4.84
C THR A 93 11.90 0.03 3.32
N VAL A 94 11.82 1.25 2.78
CA VAL A 94 11.90 1.50 1.34
C VAL A 94 13.24 1.04 0.77
N ARG A 95 14.36 1.27 1.48
CA ARG A 95 15.68 0.76 1.09
C ARG A 95 15.72 -0.77 1.08
N LYS A 96 15.10 -1.44 2.06
CA LYS A 96 14.96 -2.91 2.07
C LYS A 96 14.17 -3.41 0.86
N VAL A 97 13.05 -2.76 0.53
CA VAL A 97 12.27 -3.09 -0.67
C VAL A 97 13.09 -2.88 -1.93
N ARG A 98 13.85 -1.78 -2.04
CA ARG A 98 14.73 -1.54 -3.18
C ARG A 98 15.80 -2.62 -3.30
N PHE A 99 16.35 -3.10 -2.18
CA PHE A 99 17.33 -4.18 -2.17
C PHE A 99 16.74 -5.51 -2.65
N LEU A 100 15.48 -5.81 -2.27
CA LEU A 100 14.75 -7.00 -2.77
C LEU A 100 14.60 -7.03 -4.30
N PHE A 101 14.63 -5.87 -4.95
CA PHE A 101 14.54 -5.73 -6.41
C PHE A 101 15.81 -5.15 -7.03
N SER A 102 16.96 -5.30 -6.37
CA SER A 102 18.23 -4.70 -6.83
C SER A 102 18.71 -5.20 -8.20
N ASP A 103 18.26 -6.38 -8.62
CA ASP A 103 18.51 -6.93 -9.97
C ASP A 103 17.59 -6.33 -11.07
N ASP A 104 16.65 -5.46 -10.69
CA ASP A 104 15.81 -4.69 -11.61
C ASP A 104 16.37 -3.25 -11.75
N PRO A 105 16.86 -2.85 -12.94
CA PRO A 105 17.48 -1.55 -13.17
C PRO A 105 16.51 -0.37 -13.15
#